data_AF-A0A958P538-F1
#
_entry.id   AF-A0A958P538-F1
#
_cell.length_a   1.000
_cell.length_b   1.000
_cell.length_c   1.000
_cell.angle_alpha   90.00
_cell.angle_beta   90.00
_cell.angle_gamma   90.00
#
_symmetry.space_group_name_H-M   'P 1'
#
loop_
_entity.id
_entity.type
_entity.pdbx_description
1 polymer ?
#
loop_
_entity_poly.entity_id
_entity_poly.type
_entity_poly.pdbx_seq_one_letter_code
_entity_poly.pdbx_strand_id
1 'polypeptide(L)' 'MPKKLVVICLINFLIAALMGLALRFSFINSIGLNYRYLTHAHSHVAMLGWVYLMLFTLFVH' A
#
# COMPACT_ATOMS: atom_id res chain seq x y z
N MET A 1 -6.81 1.43 21.39
CA MET A 1 -5.68 0.48 21.58
C MET A 1 -4.73 0.65 20.40
N PRO A 2 -3.70 1.50 20.53
CA PRO A 2 -2.80 1.86 19.42
C PRO A 2 -2.17 0.64 18.75
N LYS A 3 -1.94 -0.44 19.51
CA LYS A 3 -1.39 -1.72 19.05
C LYS A 3 -2.16 -2.32 17.85
N LYS A 4 -3.49 -2.25 17.83
CA LYS A 4 -4.31 -2.78 16.71
C LYS A 4 -4.16 -1.92 15.45
N LEU A 5 -4.11 -0.60 15.60
CA LEU A 5 -3.97 0.35 14.49
C LEU A 5 -2.60 0.21 13.82
N VAL A 6 -1.54 0.06 14.61
CA VAL A 6 -0.17 -0.17 14.10
C VAL A 6 -0.10 -1.48 13.29
N VAL A 7 -0.75 -2.56 13.75
CA VAL A 7 -0.81 -3.82 12.99
C VAL A 7 -1.54 -3.63 11.67
N ILE A 8 -2.64 -2.86 11.64
CA ILE A 8 -3.36 -2.52 10.41
C ILE A 8 -2.48 -1.69 9.47
N CYS A 9 -1.70 -0.74 9.98
CA CYS A 9 -0.73 0.02 9.17
C CYS A 9 0.33 -0.90 8.55
N LEU A 10 0.88 -1.86 9.30
CA LEU A 10 1.87 -2.81 8.81
C LEU A 10 1.30 -3.76 7.75
N ILE A 11 0.04 -4.19 7.91
CA ILE A 11 -0.65 -4.99 6.88
C ILE A 11 -0.85 -4.16 5.61
N ASN A 12 -1.29 -2.90 5.72
CA ASN A 12 -1.43 -2.02 4.56
C ASN A 12 -0.08 -1.75 3.87
N PHE A 13 1.00 -1.59 4.64
CA PHE A 13 2.36 -1.50 4.10
C PHE A 13 2.75 -2.76 3.32
N LEU A 14 2.45 -3.95 3.86
CA LEU A 14 2.72 -5.21 3.17
C LEU A 14 1.95 -5.30 1.85
N ILE A 15 0.68 -4.91 1.82
CA ILE A 15 -0.15 -4.87 0.60
C ILE A 15 0.43 -3.88 -0.41
N ALA A 16 0.83 -2.68 0.04
CA ALA A 16 1.48 -1.69 -0.82
C ALA A 16 2.79 -2.25 -1.42
N ALA A 17 3.62 -2.91 -0.62
CA ALA A 17 4.86 -3.53 -1.06
C ALA A 17 4.63 -4.65 -2.10
N LEU A 18 3.61 -5.50 -1.89
CA LEU A 18 3.22 -6.54 -2.85
C LEU A 18 2.72 -5.94 -4.16
N MET A 19 1.93 -4.86 -4.12
CA MET A 19 1.54 -4.13 -5.33
C MET A 19 2.74 -3.51 -6.06
N GLY A 20 3.74 -3.00 -5.32
CA GLY A 20 5.00 -2.49 -5.87
C GLY A 20 5.84 -3.59 -6.54
N LEU A 21 5.86 -4.78 -5.93
CA LEU A 21 6.48 -5.96 -6.53
C LEU A 21 5.74 -6.41 -7.79
N ALA A 22 4.41 -6.41 -7.79
CA ALA A 22 3.60 -6.71 -8.96
C ALA A 22 3.86 -5.70 -10.09
N LEU A 23 3.99 -4.42 -9.78
CA LEU A 23 4.39 -3.39 -10.74
C LEU A 23 5.75 -3.69 -11.39
N ARG A 24 6.73 -4.12 -10.58
CA ARG A 24 8.05 -4.52 -11.06
C ARG A 24 7.97 -5.75 -11.96
N PHE A 25 7.14 -6.73 -11.58
CA PHE A 25 6.89 -7.92 -12.38
C PHE A 25 6.21 -7.59 -13.71
N SER A 26 5.41 -6.51 -13.75
CA SER A 26 4.70 -6.08 -14.96
C SER A 26 5.63 -5.58 -16.07
N PHE A 27 6.87 -5.24 -15.74
CA PHE A 27 7.92 -4.93 -16.72
C PHE A 27 8.56 -6.17 -17.33
N ILE A 28 8.53 -7.31 -16.61
CA ILE A 28 9.14 -8.57 -17.05
C ILE A 28 8.12 -9.42 -17.82
N ASN A 29 6.86 -9.40 -17.38
CA ASN A 29 5.78 -10.16 -18.01
C ASN A 29 4.49 -9.35 -18.00
N SER A 30 3.70 -9.43 -19.08
CA SER A 30 2.41 -8.74 -19.15
C SER A 30 1.42 -9.45 -18.22
N ILE A 31 1.08 -8.82 -17.10
CA ILE A 31 0.25 -9.43 -16.04
C ILE A 31 -1.24 -9.51 -16.44
N GLY A 32 -1.62 -9.14 -17.67
CA GLY A 32 -3.04 -9.02 -18.08
C GLY A 32 -3.82 -7.93 -17.33
N LEU A 33 -3.22 -7.32 -16.30
CA LEU A 33 -3.69 -6.15 -15.57
C LEU A 33 -3.10 -4.90 -16.20
N ASN A 34 -3.92 -3.86 -16.37
CA ASN A 34 -3.42 -2.60 -16.92
C ASN A 34 -2.47 -1.92 -15.92
N TYR A 35 -1.23 -1.70 -16.36
CA TYR A 35 -0.19 -1.05 -15.58
C TYR A 35 -0.63 0.30 -14.97
N ARG A 36 -1.48 1.06 -15.69
CA ARG A 36 -1.99 2.34 -15.22
C ARG A 36 -2.98 2.22 -14.06
N TYR A 37 -3.82 1.19 -14.05
CA TYR A 37 -4.71 0.93 -12.92
C TYR A 37 -3.93 0.39 -11.72
N LEU A 38 -2.92 -0.46 -11.96
CA LEU A 38 -2.09 -1.01 -10.90
C LEU A 38 -1.22 0.07 -10.20
N THR A 39 -0.61 0.98 -10.96
CA THR A 39 0.14 2.12 -10.41
C THR A 39 -0.76 3.07 -9.62
N HIS A 40 -1.97 3.35 -10.13
CA HIS A 40 -2.94 4.18 -9.43
C HIS A 40 -3.35 3.54 -8.09
N ALA A 41 -3.72 2.25 -8.10
CA ALA A 41 -4.07 1.52 -6.89
C ALA A 41 -2.91 1.48 -5.89
N HIS A 42 -1.69 1.20 -6.34
CA HIS A 42 -0.49 1.17 -5.48
C HIS A 42 -0.28 2.51 -4.76
N SER A 43 -0.35 3.63 -5.50
CA SER A 43 -0.17 4.97 -4.91
C SER A 43 -1.26 5.29 -3.88
N HIS A 44 -2.52 4.94 -4.16
CA HIS A 44 -3.63 5.14 -3.22
C HIS A 44 -3.47 4.32 -1.94
N VAL A 45 -3.06 3.04 -2.06
CA VAL A 45 -2.81 2.17 -0.90
C VAL A 45 -1.60 2.65 -0.09
N ALA A 46 -0.54 3.12 -0.74
CA ALA A 46 0.62 3.67 -0.04
C ALA A 46 0.30 4.98 0.71
N MET A 47 -0.39 5.92 0.06
CA MET A 47 -0.72 7.22 0.65
C MET A 47 -1.81 7.13 1.72
N LEU A 48 -2.98 6.56 1.39
CA LEU A 48 -4.14 6.52 2.30
C LEU A 48 -4.08 5.32 3.26
N GLY A 49 -3.64 4.16 2.77
CA GLY A 49 -3.60 2.92 3.54
C GLY A 49 -2.44 2.84 4.53
N TRP A 50 -1.30 3.47 4.22
CA TRP A 50 -0.12 3.42 5.08
C TRP A 50 0.25 4.79 5.67
N VAL A 51 0.63 5.76 4.85
CA VAL A 51 1.17 7.05 5.35
C VAL A 51 0.12 7.81 6.18
N TYR A 52 -1.10 7.96 5.66
CA TYR A 52 -2.17 8.65 6.37
C TYR A 52 -2.52 7.96 7.69
N LEU A 53 -2.67 6.64 7.69
CA LEU A 53 -2.97 5.85 8.89
C LEU A 53 -1.83 5.90 9.91
N MET A 54 -0.57 5.89 9.47
CA MET A 54 0.59 6.04 10.35
C MET A 54 0.60 7.43 11.01
N LEU A 55 0.39 8.50 10.24
CA LEU A 55 0.30 9.86 10.76
C LEU A 55 -0.88 10.03 11.72
N PHE A 56 -2.05 9.49 11.39
CA PHE A 56 -3.22 9.51 12.26
C PHE A 56 -2.94 8.80 13.60
N THR A 57 -2.31 7.63 13.55
CA THR A 57 -1.96 6.87 14.76
C THR A 57 -0.87 7.54 15.59
N LEU A 58 0.00 8.37 14.99
CA LEU A 58 1.09 9.08 15.68
C LEU A 58 0.65 10.41 16.29
N PHE A 59 -0.18 11.18 15.59
CA PHE A 59 -0.52 12.55 15.98
C PHE A 59 -1.87 12.68 16.69
N VAL A 60 -2.82 11.76 16.44
CA VAL A 60 -4.20 11.89 16.95
C VAL A 60 -4.49 10.93 18.09
N HIS A 61 -3.95 9.70 18.06
CA HIS A 61 -4.21 8.66 19.06
C HIS A 61 -3.05 8.52 20.04
#